data_AF-A0A9D0HPA6-F1
#
_entry.id   AF-A0A9D0HPA6-F1
#
_cell.length_a   1.000
_cell.length_b   1.000
_cell.length_c   1.000
_cell.angle_alpha   90.00
_cell.angle_beta   90.00
_cell.angle_gamma   90.00
#
_symmetry.space_group_name_H-M   'P 1'
#
loop_
_entity.id
_entity.type
_entity.pdbx_description
1 polymer ?
#
loop_
_entity_poly.entity_id
_entity_poly.type
_entity_poly.pdbx_seq_one_letter_code
_entity_poly.pdbx_strand_id
1 'polypeptide(L)'
;PLSLGIETLGGVTTKVIEKGTTIPAKKSQVFSTAEDNQPAVSIHVVQGEREFAKDNKSLGMFELSGISPAPRGVPQIEVTFDIDANGILTVTAQDKATGKSQEIKITGSSGLSEEEIEKMVHEAEAHKAEDEARKALVEVKNQADALIHQTKKSITELGEKIEATLKEAAEKTIVELEALIKDTNSTKEQIEAKVNELNTHNQQIAQAQAANAQQPQGEAKKDDDDVIDAEVE
;
A
#
# COMPACT_ATOMS: atom_id res chain seq x y z
N PRO A 1 -1.00 -28.75 -6.68
CA PRO A 1 -1.37 -29.31 -5.35
C PRO A 1 -1.65 -28.22 -4.32
N LEU A 2 -0.74 -27.26 -4.19
CA LEU A 2 -0.88 -26.06 -3.36
C LEU A 2 -1.07 -24.81 -4.23
N SER A 3 -1.50 -23.73 -3.61
CA SER A 3 -1.61 -22.41 -4.25
C SER A 3 -0.24 -21.84 -4.59
N LEU A 4 -0.18 -21.06 -5.66
CA LEU A 4 1.00 -20.33 -6.12
C LEU A 4 0.71 -18.84 -6.05
N GLY A 5 1.65 -18.09 -5.50
CA GLY A 5 1.47 -16.65 -5.30
C GLY A 5 2.79 -15.90 -5.24
N ILE A 6 2.68 -14.61 -4.96
CA ILE A 6 3.83 -13.75 -4.71
C ILE A 6 3.76 -13.11 -3.33
N GLU A 7 4.93 -12.78 -2.79
CA GLU A 7 5.03 -11.89 -1.63
C GLU A 7 4.63 -10.46 -2.02
N THR A 8 3.81 -9.85 -1.18
CA THR A 8 3.34 -8.46 -1.30
C THR A 8 3.69 -7.66 -0.04
N LEU A 9 3.38 -6.36 -0.04
CA LEU A 9 3.71 -5.45 1.06
C LEU A 9 3.28 -6.00 2.42
N GLY A 10 4.23 -6.04 3.37
CA GLY A 10 4.02 -6.62 4.70
C GLY A 10 4.28 -8.12 4.81
N GLY A 11 4.87 -8.74 3.76
CA GLY A 11 5.27 -10.15 3.79
C GLY A 11 4.11 -11.14 3.62
N VAL A 12 2.98 -10.65 3.13
CA VAL A 12 1.76 -11.44 2.91
C VAL A 12 1.81 -12.08 1.53
N THR A 13 1.41 -13.35 1.44
CA THR A 13 1.29 -14.09 0.19
C THR A 13 -0.02 -13.71 -0.49
N THR A 14 0.07 -13.13 -1.68
CA THR A 14 -1.08 -12.97 -2.57
C THR A 14 -1.13 -14.15 -3.54
N LYS A 15 -2.13 -15.00 -3.38
CA LYS A 15 -2.36 -16.18 -4.24
C LYS A 15 -2.85 -15.73 -5.61
N VAL A 16 -2.22 -16.25 -6.67
CA VAL A 16 -2.56 -15.97 -8.08
C VAL A 16 -3.19 -17.19 -8.75
N ILE A 17 -2.68 -18.38 -8.43
CA ILE A 17 -3.28 -19.66 -8.82
C ILE A 17 -3.66 -20.41 -7.54
N GLU A 18 -4.94 -20.70 -7.38
CA GLU A 18 -5.46 -21.43 -6.22
C GLU A 18 -5.11 -22.92 -6.26
N LYS A 19 -5.02 -23.55 -5.09
CA LYS A 19 -4.88 -25.01 -4.99
C LYS A 19 -5.98 -25.74 -5.76
N GLY A 20 -5.61 -26.87 -6.35
CA GLY A 20 -6.54 -27.70 -7.13
C GLY A 20 -6.84 -27.18 -8.54
N THR A 21 -6.25 -26.05 -8.97
CA THR A 21 -6.37 -25.59 -10.36
C THR A 21 -5.85 -26.64 -11.34
N THR A 22 -6.64 -26.98 -12.35
CA THR A 22 -6.26 -27.94 -13.41
C THR A 22 -5.17 -27.34 -14.31
N ILE A 23 -4.07 -28.06 -14.49
CA ILE A 23 -2.98 -27.67 -15.40
C ILE A 23 -3.19 -28.26 -16.80
N PRO A 24 -2.78 -27.56 -17.89
CA PRO A 24 -2.08 -26.28 -17.93
C PRO A 24 -3.00 -25.10 -17.57
N ALA A 25 -2.44 -24.08 -16.90
CA ALA A 25 -3.20 -22.91 -16.47
C ALA A 25 -2.35 -21.63 -16.58
N LYS A 26 -3.02 -20.54 -16.94
CA LYS A 26 -2.42 -19.20 -17.00
C LYS A 26 -3.30 -18.19 -16.29
N LYS A 27 -2.70 -17.44 -15.36
CA LYS A 27 -3.36 -16.39 -14.58
C LYS A 27 -2.45 -15.17 -14.50
N SER A 28 -3.03 -13.99 -14.58
CA SER A 28 -2.31 -12.72 -14.47
C SER A 28 -2.99 -11.84 -13.45
N GLN A 29 -2.19 -11.09 -12.69
CA GLN A 29 -2.66 -10.10 -11.72
C GLN A 29 -1.78 -8.87 -11.80
N VAL A 30 -2.40 -7.70 -11.71
CA VAL A 30 -1.69 -6.41 -11.74
C VAL A 30 -1.39 -5.98 -10.31
N PHE A 31 -0.13 -5.65 -10.07
CA PHE A 31 0.41 -5.08 -8.84
C PHE A 31 0.99 -3.70 -9.12
N SER A 32 1.43 -3.01 -8.08
CA SER A 32 2.08 -1.70 -8.19
C SER A 32 3.23 -1.58 -7.18
N THR A 33 4.04 -0.53 -7.34
CA THR A 33 5.08 -0.14 -6.39
C THR A 33 4.51 0.26 -5.04
N ALA A 34 5.27 -0.03 -3.98
CA ALA A 34 4.95 0.33 -2.61
C ALA A 34 5.52 1.70 -2.22
N GLU A 35 6.57 2.16 -2.92
CA GLU A 35 7.24 3.43 -2.65
C GLU A 35 7.21 4.36 -3.87
N ASP A 36 7.33 5.67 -3.60
CA ASP A 36 7.44 6.69 -4.65
C ASP A 36 8.78 6.60 -5.36
N ASN A 37 8.77 6.76 -6.68
CA ASN A 37 9.96 6.71 -7.53
C ASN A 37 10.76 5.40 -7.38
N GLN A 38 10.08 4.32 -6.99
CA GLN A 38 10.69 3.01 -6.81
C GLN A 38 11.27 2.51 -8.15
N PRO A 39 12.60 2.33 -8.27
CA PRO A 39 13.25 2.03 -9.55
C PRO A 39 13.10 0.55 -9.98
N ALA A 40 12.72 -0.32 -9.05
CA ALA A 40 12.59 -1.75 -9.27
C ALA A 40 11.63 -2.42 -8.27
N VAL A 41 11.01 -3.53 -8.68
CA VAL A 41 10.19 -4.39 -7.81
C VAL A 41 10.78 -5.79 -7.71
N SER A 42 10.79 -6.34 -6.50
CA SER A 42 11.18 -7.72 -6.24
C SER A 42 9.96 -8.63 -6.29
N ILE A 43 10.01 -9.66 -7.13
CA ILE A 43 8.97 -10.66 -7.30
C ILE A 43 9.45 -11.94 -6.63
N HIS A 44 8.96 -12.20 -5.42
CA HIS A 44 9.25 -13.42 -4.68
C HIS A 44 8.09 -14.40 -4.86
N VAL A 45 8.36 -15.50 -5.57
CA VAL A 45 7.39 -16.54 -5.90
C VAL A 45 7.38 -17.59 -4.79
N VAL A 46 6.19 -17.88 -4.27
CA VAL A 46 5.99 -18.83 -3.18
C VAL A 46 4.88 -19.84 -3.51
N GLN A 47 4.97 -21.00 -2.87
CA GLN A 47 3.98 -22.09 -2.94
C GLN A 47 3.54 -22.49 -1.54
N GLY A 48 2.24 -22.47 -1.28
CA GLY A 48 1.67 -22.86 0.01
C GLY A 48 0.32 -22.22 0.28
N GLU A 49 -0.23 -22.52 1.46
CA GLU A 49 -1.57 -22.10 1.86
C GLU A 49 -1.60 -21.05 2.97
N ARG A 50 -0.46 -20.78 3.61
CA ARG A 50 -0.38 -19.82 4.71
C ARG A 50 -0.42 -18.39 4.21
N GLU A 51 -0.84 -17.48 5.07
CA GLU A 51 -1.03 -16.07 4.70
C GLU A 51 0.31 -15.32 4.53
N PHE A 52 1.40 -15.80 5.14
CA PHE A 52 2.70 -15.12 5.11
C PHE A 52 3.72 -15.85 4.24
N ALA A 53 4.46 -15.10 3.42
CA ALA A 53 5.42 -15.65 2.45
C ALA A 53 6.55 -16.46 3.10
N LYS A 54 7.04 -16.00 4.26
CA LYS A 54 8.07 -16.69 5.07
C LYS A 54 7.66 -18.09 5.54
N ASP A 55 6.36 -18.33 5.64
CA ASP A 55 5.75 -19.55 6.16
C ASP A 55 5.35 -20.51 5.01
N ASN A 56 5.58 -20.10 3.76
CA ASN A 56 5.35 -20.89 2.56
C ASN A 56 6.69 -21.31 1.94
N LYS A 57 6.66 -22.25 0.98
CA LYS A 57 7.86 -22.67 0.26
C LYS A 57 8.25 -21.62 -0.76
N SER A 58 9.43 -21.02 -0.60
CA SER A 58 10.02 -20.17 -1.62
C SER A 58 10.41 -20.99 -2.84
N LEU A 59 9.94 -20.57 -4.02
CA LEU A 59 10.27 -21.20 -5.30
C LEU A 59 11.35 -20.43 -6.06
N GLY A 60 11.46 -19.12 -5.81
CA GLY A 60 12.47 -18.27 -6.43
C GLY A 60 12.11 -16.79 -6.28
N MET A 61 13.11 -15.94 -6.49
CA MET A 61 12.94 -14.49 -6.48
C MET A 61 13.70 -13.87 -7.65
N PHE A 62 13.09 -12.88 -8.28
CA PHE A 62 13.73 -12.09 -9.32
C PHE A 62 13.29 -10.64 -9.22
N GLU A 63 14.01 -9.74 -9.89
CA GLU A 63 13.75 -8.31 -9.83
C GLU A 63 13.42 -7.77 -11.22
N LEU A 64 12.35 -6.98 -11.31
CA LEU A 64 12.04 -6.18 -12.49
C LEU A 64 12.53 -4.76 -12.22
N SER A 65 13.64 -4.39 -12.86
CA SER A 65 14.28 -3.08 -12.71
C SER A 65 13.97 -2.14 -13.88
N GLY A 66 14.25 -0.86 -13.66
CA GLY A 66 14.08 0.19 -14.66
C GLY A 66 12.64 0.63 -14.85
N ILE A 67 11.86 0.60 -13.76
CA ILE A 67 10.54 1.21 -13.63
C ILE A 67 10.72 2.73 -13.66
N SER A 68 9.92 3.42 -14.46
CA SER A 68 9.98 4.88 -14.52
C SER A 68 9.59 5.52 -13.18
N PRO A 69 10.26 6.59 -12.74
CA PRO A 69 9.89 7.30 -11.53
C PRO A 69 8.42 7.75 -11.57
N ALA A 70 7.61 7.23 -10.66
CA ALA A 70 6.20 7.55 -10.53
C ALA A 70 5.79 7.46 -9.04
N PRO A 71 4.70 8.12 -8.63
CA PRO A 71 4.15 7.93 -7.30
C PRO A 71 3.81 6.45 -7.04
N ARG A 72 3.87 6.02 -5.77
CA ARG A 72 3.41 4.70 -5.35
C ARG A 72 1.99 4.42 -5.88
N GLY A 73 1.65 3.16 -6.15
CA GLY A 73 0.32 2.81 -6.65
C GLY A 73 0.04 3.12 -8.13
N VAL A 74 0.91 3.89 -8.82
CA VAL A 74 0.72 4.27 -10.23
C VAL A 74 1.32 3.25 -11.22
N PRO A 75 2.57 2.75 -11.05
CA PRO A 75 3.12 1.74 -11.94
C PRO A 75 2.24 0.48 -11.99
N GLN A 76 1.92 0.01 -13.19
CA GLN A 76 1.14 -1.21 -13.36
C GLN A 76 2.08 -2.36 -13.72
N ILE A 77 2.38 -3.20 -12.75
CA ILE A 77 3.22 -4.39 -12.91
C ILE A 77 2.32 -5.61 -13.05
N GLU A 78 2.16 -6.12 -14.28
CA GLU A 78 1.43 -7.34 -14.52
C GLU A 78 2.32 -8.56 -14.24
N VAL A 79 1.93 -9.35 -13.24
CA VAL A 79 2.60 -10.61 -12.92
C VAL A 79 1.73 -11.75 -13.45
N THR A 80 2.31 -12.56 -14.32
CA THR A 80 1.67 -13.69 -14.98
C THR A 80 2.31 -14.98 -14.53
N PHE A 81 1.46 -15.90 -14.06
CA PHE A 81 1.81 -17.28 -13.73
C PHE A 81 1.33 -18.17 -14.87
N ASP A 82 2.25 -18.90 -15.49
CA ASP A 82 1.97 -19.85 -16.56
C ASP A 82 2.54 -21.21 -16.15
N ILE A 83 1.66 -22.18 -15.88
CA ILE A 83 2.04 -23.55 -15.56
C ILE A 83 1.68 -24.47 -16.73
N ASP A 84 2.69 -25.11 -17.29
CA ASP A 84 2.52 -25.98 -18.44
C ASP A 84 2.04 -27.40 -18.05
N ALA A 85 1.80 -28.24 -19.05
CA ALA A 85 1.38 -29.63 -18.85
C ALA A 85 2.46 -30.51 -18.18
N ASN A 86 3.73 -30.07 -18.17
CA ASN A 86 4.84 -30.77 -17.54
C ASN A 86 5.06 -30.28 -16.09
N GLY A 87 4.29 -29.29 -15.62
CA GLY A 87 4.46 -28.68 -14.31
C GLY A 87 5.66 -27.73 -14.23
N ILE A 88 6.14 -27.19 -15.35
CA ILE A 88 7.10 -26.09 -15.38
C ILE A 88 6.33 -24.80 -15.18
N LEU A 89 6.66 -24.08 -14.11
CA LEU A 89 6.09 -22.77 -13.80
C LEU A 89 6.96 -21.67 -14.39
N THR A 90 6.38 -20.85 -15.26
CA THR A 90 6.98 -19.59 -15.73
C THR A 90 6.26 -18.44 -15.03
N VAL A 91 7.01 -17.62 -14.30
CA VAL A 91 6.48 -16.39 -13.71
C VAL A 91 7.11 -15.22 -14.43
N THR A 92 6.29 -14.41 -15.09
CA THR A 92 6.71 -13.23 -15.84
C THR A 92 6.15 -11.99 -15.15
N ALA A 93 6.98 -11.01 -14.84
CA ALA A 93 6.54 -9.69 -14.41
C ALA A 93 6.83 -8.68 -15.52
N GLN A 94 5.83 -7.91 -15.92
CA GLN A 94 5.93 -6.90 -16.96
C GLN A 94 5.40 -5.55 -16.46
N ASP A 95 6.19 -4.50 -16.64
CA ASP A 95 5.72 -3.13 -16.49
C ASP A 95 4.91 -2.74 -17.74
N LYS A 96 3.61 -2.48 -17.56
CA LYS A 96 2.70 -2.14 -18.66
C LYS A 96 3.01 -0.79 -19.31
N ALA A 97 3.72 0.12 -18.63
CA ALA A 97 4.06 1.42 -19.18
C ALA A 97 5.26 1.34 -20.14
N THR A 98 6.31 0.61 -19.74
CA THR A 98 7.55 0.51 -20.52
C THR A 98 7.63 -0.75 -21.39
N GLY A 99 6.78 -1.75 -21.14
CA GLY A 99 6.83 -3.06 -21.79
C GLY A 99 7.99 -3.94 -21.32
N LYS A 100 8.86 -3.43 -20.44
CA LYS A 100 9.97 -4.20 -19.86
C LYS A 100 9.41 -5.36 -19.06
N SER A 101 9.98 -6.53 -19.27
CA SER A 101 9.61 -7.74 -18.55
C SER A 101 10.83 -8.47 -18.05
N GLN A 102 10.66 -9.14 -16.92
CA GLN A 102 11.60 -10.14 -16.42
C GLN A 102 10.82 -11.41 -16.10
N GLU A 103 11.44 -12.56 -16.29
CA GLU A 103 10.82 -13.83 -15.96
C GLU A 103 11.77 -14.79 -15.26
N ILE A 104 11.18 -15.74 -14.56
CA ILE A 104 11.86 -16.90 -13.99
C ILE A 104 11.12 -18.16 -14.45
N LYS A 105 11.89 -19.18 -14.81
CA LYS A 105 11.39 -20.53 -15.07
C LYS A 105 11.77 -21.44 -13.92
N ILE A 106 10.77 -22.01 -13.27
CA ILE A 106 10.90 -22.88 -12.12
C ILE A 106 10.51 -24.28 -12.57
N THR A 107 11.52 -25.12 -12.75
CA THR A 107 11.34 -26.55 -13.01
C THR A 107 11.14 -27.28 -11.69
N GLY A 108 10.13 -28.15 -11.59
CA GLY A 108 9.91 -28.95 -10.39
C GLY A 108 9.17 -28.21 -9.27
N SER A 109 8.19 -27.37 -9.61
CA SER A 109 7.23 -26.81 -8.63
C SER A 109 6.39 -27.89 -7.92
N SER A 110 6.61 -29.16 -8.23
CA SER A 110 6.08 -30.36 -7.57
C SER A 110 7.10 -31.08 -6.70
N GLY A 111 8.27 -30.51 -6.42
CA GLY A 111 9.31 -31.11 -5.57
C GLY A 111 8.96 -31.18 -4.07
N LEU A 112 7.68 -31.27 -3.74
CA LEU A 112 7.16 -31.58 -2.42
C LEU A 112 6.61 -33.00 -2.47
N SER A 113 6.97 -33.83 -1.49
CA SER A 113 6.32 -35.13 -1.32
C SER A 113 4.84 -34.94 -0.93
N GLU A 114 4.01 -35.98 -1.14
CA GLU A 114 2.61 -35.95 -0.68
C GLU A 114 2.53 -35.68 0.84
N GLU A 115 3.45 -36.25 1.62
CA GLU A 115 3.56 -36.02 3.07
C GLU A 115 3.85 -34.54 3.40
N GLU A 116 4.74 -33.88 2.64
CA GLU A 116 5.01 -32.45 2.83
C GLU A 116 3.80 -31.59 2.45
N ILE A 117 3.07 -31.96 1.38
CA ILE A 117 1.85 -31.25 0.96
C ILE A 117 0.78 -31.35 2.05
N GLU A 118 0.51 -32.56 2.56
CA GLU A 118 -0.46 -32.78 3.63
C GLU A 118 -0.08 -32.00 4.90
N LYS A 119 1.20 -32.04 5.27
CA LYS A 119 1.72 -31.28 6.40
C LYS A 119 1.48 -29.77 6.23
N MET A 120 1.81 -29.21 5.07
CA MET A 120 1.61 -27.77 4.81
C MET A 120 0.12 -27.37 4.84
N VAL A 121 -0.77 -28.23 4.33
CA VAL A 121 -2.23 -27.98 4.40
C VAL A 121 -2.71 -28.02 5.85
N HIS A 122 -2.27 -29.02 6.62
CA HIS A 122 -2.63 -29.14 8.03
C HIS A 122 -2.10 -27.98 8.89
N GLU A 123 -0.85 -27.57 8.67
CA GLU A 123 -0.26 -26.40 9.33
C GLU A 123 -1.03 -25.12 8.99
N ALA A 124 -1.42 -24.93 7.73
CA ALA A 124 -2.23 -23.78 7.35
C ALA A 124 -3.61 -23.75 8.04
N GLU A 125 -4.26 -24.91 8.21
CA GLU A 125 -5.52 -25.01 8.94
C GLU A 125 -5.33 -24.74 10.45
N ALA A 126 -4.28 -25.30 11.05
CA ALA A 126 -3.96 -25.11 12.47
C ALA A 126 -3.62 -23.64 12.81
N HIS A 127 -2.93 -22.94 11.92
CA HIS A 127 -2.51 -21.55 12.12
C HIS A 127 -3.48 -20.52 11.54
N LYS A 128 -4.62 -20.93 10.97
CA LYS A 128 -5.54 -20.02 10.27
C LYS A 128 -5.95 -18.80 11.10
N ALA A 129 -6.37 -19.01 12.35
CA ALA A 129 -6.81 -17.90 13.21
C ALA A 129 -5.67 -16.94 13.59
N GLU A 130 -4.46 -17.48 13.79
CA GLU A 130 -3.26 -16.69 14.08
C GLU A 130 -2.83 -15.88 12.86
N ASP A 131 -2.87 -16.49 11.68
CA ASP A 131 -2.54 -15.87 10.40
C ASP A 131 -3.54 -14.78 10.02
N GLU A 132 -4.84 -15.00 10.24
CA GLU A 132 -5.88 -13.97 10.05
C GLU A 132 -5.65 -12.76 10.97
N ALA A 133 -5.33 -12.99 12.26
CA ALA A 133 -5.05 -11.91 13.19
C ALA A 133 -3.80 -11.10 12.80
N ARG A 134 -2.73 -11.79 12.40
CA ARG A 134 -1.50 -11.13 11.92
C ARG A 134 -1.70 -10.40 10.61
N LYS A 135 -2.46 -10.97 9.67
CA LYS A 135 -2.82 -10.32 8.41
C LYS A 135 -3.62 -9.06 8.64
N ALA A 136 -4.60 -9.09 9.55
CA ALA A 136 -5.35 -7.91 9.94
C ALA A 136 -4.45 -6.81 10.54
N LEU A 137 -3.43 -7.17 11.33
CA LEU A 137 -2.44 -6.21 11.82
C LEU A 137 -1.62 -5.59 10.67
N VAL A 138 -1.16 -6.41 9.73
CA VAL A 138 -0.43 -5.92 8.54
C VAL A 138 -1.30 -5.02 7.67
N GLU A 139 -2.57 -5.35 7.49
CA GLU A 139 -3.51 -4.51 6.74
C GLU A 139 -3.67 -3.14 7.40
N VAL A 140 -3.84 -3.11 8.73
CA VAL A 140 -3.89 -1.85 9.49
C VAL A 140 -2.57 -1.07 9.38
N LYS A 141 -1.41 -1.74 9.41
CA LYS A 141 -0.11 -1.10 9.18
C LYS A 141 -0.01 -0.48 7.78
N ASN A 142 -0.48 -1.19 6.75
CA ASN A 142 -0.47 -0.71 5.38
C ASN A 142 -1.42 0.48 5.18
N GLN A 143 -2.61 0.44 5.81
CA GLN A 143 -3.55 1.56 5.82
C GLN A 143 -2.96 2.79 6.53
N ALA A 144 -2.29 2.58 7.67
CA ALA A 144 -1.61 3.64 8.41
C ALA A 144 -0.48 4.26 7.58
N ASP A 145 0.35 3.46 6.90
CA ASP A 145 1.42 3.97 6.03
C ASP A 145 0.86 4.78 4.85
N ALA A 146 -0.21 4.30 4.21
CA ALA A 146 -0.89 5.04 3.16
C ALA A 146 -1.44 6.39 3.65
N LEU A 147 -2.04 6.41 4.85
CA LEU A 147 -2.55 7.63 5.46
C LEU A 147 -1.43 8.61 5.80
N ILE A 148 -0.32 8.14 6.37
CA ILE A 148 0.87 8.94 6.65
C ILE A 148 1.35 9.60 5.36
N HIS A 149 1.52 8.81 4.29
CA HIS A 149 2.01 9.31 3.01
C HIS A 149 1.10 10.37 2.41
N GLN A 150 -0.22 10.10 2.36
CA GLN A 150 -1.20 11.06 1.87
C GLN A 150 -1.20 12.35 2.70
N THR A 151 -1.07 12.23 4.02
CA THR A 151 -1.06 13.41 4.91
C THR A 151 0.21 14.22 4.73
N LYS A 152 1.39 13.59 4.69
CA LYS A 152 2.67 14.27 4.41
C LYS A 152 2.64 15.01 3.08
N LYS A 153 2.07 14.40 2.04
CA LYS A 153 1.89 15.02 0.74
C LYS A 153 0.97 16.26 0.84
N SER A 154 -0.18 16.11 1.50
CA SER A 154 -1.14 17.20 1.68
C SER A 154 -0.53 18.38 2.46
N ILE A 155 0.21 18.12 3.54
CA ILE A 155 0.90 19.16 4.32
C ILE A 155 1.91 19.91 3.45
N THR A 156 2.64 19.19 2.58
CA THR A 156 3.63 19.76 1.68
C THR A 156 2.99 20.65 0.60
N GLU A 157 1.89 20.19 0.00
CA GLU A 157 1.15 20.91 -1.05
C GLU A 157 0.44 22.16 -0.53
N LEU A 158 -0.09 22.08 0.69
CA LEU A 158 -0.83 23.18 1.32
C LEU A 158 0.11 24.22 1.95
N GLY A 159 1.31 23.81 2.39
CA GLY A 159 2.37 24.70 2.87
C GLY A 159 1.90 25.63 3.99
N GLU A 160 1.97 26.94 3.76
CA GLU A 160 1.59 28.00 4.71
C GLU A 160 0.07 28.19 4.87
N LYS A 161 -0.75 27.51 4.06
CA LYS A 161 -2.22 27.59 4.16
C LYS A 161 -2.79 26.78 5.34
N ILE A 162 -1.95 26.02 6.03
CA ILE A 162 -2.32 25.26 7.22
C ILE A 162 -1.91 26.07 8.45
N GLU A 163 -2.80 26.15 9.44
CA GLU A 163 -2.48 26.71 10.75
C GLU A 163 -1.28 25.98 11.38
N ALA A 164 -0.26 26.73 11.82
CA ALA A 164 0.99 26.16 12.31
C ALA A 164 0.80 25.14 13.45
N THR A 165 -0.16 25.41 14.35
CA THR A 165 -0.52 24.54 15.48
C THR A 165 -1.07 23.18 15.01
N LEU A 166 -1.97 23.18 14.02
CA LEU A 166 -2.56 21.97 13.44
C LEU A 166 -1.53 21.19 12.63
N LYS A 167 -0.65 21.90 11.91
CA LYS A 167 0.45 21.30 11.16
C LYS A 167 1.41 20.57 12.09
N GLU A 168 1.88 21.22 13.15
CA GLU A 168 2.78 20.62 14.14
C GLU A 168 2.15 19.40 14.84
N ALA A 169 0.86 19.49 15.18
CA ALA A 169 0.13 18.36 15.76
C ALA A 169 0.08 17.17 14.81
N ALA A 170 -0.29 17.39 13.54
CA ALA A 170 -0.34 16.34 12.53
C ALA A 170 1.05 15.72 12.26
N GLU A 171 2.10 16.54 12.14
CA GLU A 171 3.48 16.07 11.95
C GLU A 171 3.96 15.22 13.12
N LYS A 172 3.62 15.60 14.36
CA LYS A 172 3.93 14.80 15.55
C LYS A 172 3.22 13.45 15.53
N THR A 173 1.90 13.42 15.28
CA THR A 173 1.13 12.17 15.19
C THR A 173 1.64 11.28 14.06
N ILE A 174 2.08 11.85 12.94
CA ILE A 174 2.73 11.12 11.85
C ILE A 174 3.99 10.42 12.32
N VAL A 175 4.89 11.11 13.02
CA VAL A 175 6.15 10.52 13.52
C VAL A 175 5.87 9.38 14.51
N GLU A 176 4.89 9.56 15.39
CA GLU A 176 4.47 8.53 16.34
C GLU A 176 3.86 7.31 15.64
N LEU A 177 3.00 7.53 14.64
CA LEU A 177 2.39 6.47 13.85
C LEU A 177 3.45 5.73 13.01
N GLU A 178 4.43 6.43 12.44
CA GLU A 178 5.56 5.83 11.73
C GLU A 178 6.41 4.93 12.63
N ALA A 179 6.59 5.31 13.90
CA ALA A 179 7.28 4.48 14.88
C ALA A 179 6.47 3.22 15.23
N LEU A 180 5.16 3.35 15.43
CA LEU A 180 4.27 2.22 15.76
C LEU A 180 4.17 1.19 14.63
N ILE A 181 4.06 1.62 13.37
CA ILE A 181 3.97 0.67 12.25
C ILE A 181 5.27 -0.13 12.07
N LYS A 182 6.43 0.45 12.41
CA LYS A 182 7.75 -0.21 12.36
C LYS A 182 8.02 -1.10 13.57
N ASP A 183 7.38 -0.83 14.70
CA ASP A 183 7.53 -1.65 15.90
C ASP A 183 6.81 -3.00 15.73
N THR A 184 7.54 -4.07 16.06
CA THR A 184 7.06 -5.45 15.99
C THR A 184 6.13 -5.80 17.14
N ASN A 185 6.12 -5.01 18.22
CA ASN A 185 5.30 -5.24 19.41
C ASN A 185 4.01 -4.40 19.43
N SER A 186 3.86 -3.49 18.48
CA SER A 186 2.68 -2.62 18.40
C SER A 186 1.44 -3.42 18.08
N THR A 187 0.38 -3.19 18.85
CA THR A 187 -0.91 -3.87 18.67
C THR A 187 -1.76 -3.17 17.63
N LYS A 188 -2.75 -3.90 17.10
CA LYS A 188 -3.71 -3.37 16.13
C LYS A 188 -4.43 -2.13 16.69
N GLU A 189 -4.83 -2.19 17.95
CA GLU A 189 -5.57 -1.13 18.64
C GLU A 189 -4.73 0.14 18.81
N GLN A 190 -3.43 0.01 19.08
CA GLN A 190 -2.52 1.16 19.20
C GLN A 190 -2.38 1.90 17.86
N ILE A 191 -2.26 1.15 16.77
CA ILE A 191 -2.15 1.72 15.43
C ILE A 191 -3.48 2.36 15.02
N GLU A 192 -4.61 1.68 15.23
CA GLU A 192 -5.95 2.21 14.94
C GLU A 192 -6.25 3.49 15.73
N ALA A 193 -5.87 3.55 17.01
CA ALA A 193 -6.03 4.75 17.82
C ALA A 193 -5.28 5.95 17.21
N LYS A 194 -4.04 5.75 16.78
CA LYS A 194 -3.24 6.81 16.14
C LYS A 194 -3.69 7.15 14.72
N VAL A 195 -4.20 6.18 13.97
CA VAL A 195 -4.89 6.43 12.69
C VAL A 195 -6.10 7.34 12.88
N ASN A 196 -6.92 7.08 13.89
CA ASN A 196 -8.09 7.91 14.20
C ASN A 196 -7.71 9.33 14.64
N GLU A 197 -6.63 9.46 15.43
CA GLU A 197 -6.07 10.75 15.83
C GLU A 197 -5.60 11.55 14.60
N LEU A 198 -4.84 10.92 13.69
CA LEU A 198 -4.37 11.55 12.46
C LEU A 198 -5.53 11.96 11.53
N ASN A 199 -6.56 11.12 11.42
CA ASN A 199 -7.78 11.46 10.68
C ASN A 199 -8.51 12.67 11.28
N THR A 200 -8.53 12.80 12.61
CA THR A 200 -9.13 13.95 13.29
C THR A 200 -8.37 15.23 12.94
N HIS A 201 -7.04 15.20 12.95
CA HIS A 201 -6.22 16.33 12.51
C HIS A 201 -6.46 16.69 11.04
N ASN A 202 -6.56 15.70 10.15
CA ASN A 202 -6.87 15.94 8.74
C ASN A 202 -8.24 16.59 8.53
N GLN A 203 -9.25 16.19 9.30
CA GLN A 203 -10.57 16.83 9.25
C GLN A 203 -10.51 18.29 9.73
N GLN A 204 -9.77 18.57 10.80
CA GLN A 204 -9.59 19.93 11.30
C GLN A 204 -8.88 20.83 10.28
N ILE A 205 -7.83 20.31 9.63
CA ILE A 205 -7.12 21.02 8.56
C ILE A 205 -8.09 21.34 7.40
N ALA A 206 -8.89 20.36 6.96
CA ALA A 206 -9.86 20.57 5.88
C ALA A 206 -10.95 21.61 6.24
N GLN A 207 -11.45 21.58 7.48
CA GLN A 207 -12.45 22.54 7.98
C GLN A 207 -11.88 23.96 8.07
N ALA A 208 -10.66 24.12 8.59
CA ALA A 208 -9.99 25.41 8.65
C ALA A 208 -9.77 26.00 7.25
N GLN A 209 -9.49 25.16 6.25
CA GLN A 209 -9.35 25.61 4.86
C GLN A 209 -10.66 26.04 4.23
N ALA A 210 -11.76 25.31 4.47
CA ALA A 210 -13.08 25.70 3.99
C ALA A 210 -13.53 27.04 4.61
N ALA A 211 -13.27 27.24 5.91
CA ALA A 211 -13.57 28.49 6.60
C ALA A 211 -12.76 29.69 6.05
N ASN A 212 -11.47 29.49 5.75
CA ASN A 212 -10.64 30.52 5.12
C ASN A 212 -11.01 30.79 3.65
N ALA A 213 -11.59 29.82 2.93
CA ALA A 213 -12.09 30.01 1.56
C ALA A 213 -13.43 30.78 1.50
N GLN A 214 -14.14 30.90 2.61
CA GLN A 214 -15.42 31.61 2.72
C GLN A 214 -15.32 33.01 3.34
N GLN A 215 -14.12 33.50 3.68
CA GLN A 215 -13.93 34.93 3.93
C GLN A 215 -13.83 35.68 2.58
N PRO A 216 -14.79 36.57 2.25
CA PRO A 216 -14.62 37.50 1.16
C PRO A 216 -13.48 38.46 1.51
N GLN A 217 -12.51 38.56 0.60
CA GLN A 217 -11.57 39.67 0.58
C GLN A 217 -12.37 40.94 0.25
N GLY A 218 -12.60 41.80 1.24
CA GLY A 218 -13.03 43.18 1.05
C GLY A 218 -14.15 43.66 1.97
N GLU A 219 -13.78 44.32 3.07
CA GLU A 219 -14.08 45.75 3.31
C GLU A 219 -13.70 46.13 4.75
N ALA A 220 -12.49 46.68 4.89
CA ALA A 220 -12.11 47.48 6.06
C ALA A 220 -12.34 48.96 5.72
N LYS A 221 -13.40 49.50 6.35
CA LYS A 221 -13.73 50.89 6.66
C LYS A 221 -12.69 51.98 6.40
N LYS A 222 -13.19 53.10 5.85
CA LYS A 222 -12.83 54.48 6.27
C LYS A 222 -14.10 55.34 6.35
N ASP A 223 -14.60 55.57 7.57
CA ASP A 223 -15.17 56.86 7.99
C ASP A 223 -13.97 57.86 8.09
N ASP A 224 -14.03 59.17 7.90
CA ASP A 224 -15.11 60.15 7.96
C ASP A 224 -14.60 61.46 7.28
N ASP A 225 -15.54 62.37 6.98
CA ASP A 225 -15.39 63.83 6.79
C ASP A 225 -14.73 64.41 5.50
N ASP A 226 -15.57 64.86 4.56
CA ASP A 226 -15.56 66.27 4.12
C ASP A 226 -16.94 66.66 3.55
N VAL A 227 -17.58 67.61 4.22
CA VAL A 227 -18.80 68.29 3.78
C VAL A 227 -18.39 69.35 2.74
N ILE A 228 -19.21 69.63 1.72
CA ILE A 228 -19.65 70.98 1.26
C ILE A 228 -20.44 70.85 -0.06
N ASP A 229 -21.58 71.55 -0.08
CA ASP A 229 -22.56 71.82 -1.13
C ASP A 229 -22.03 72.10 -2.55
N ALA A 230 -22.81 71.68 -3.56
CA ALA A 230 -23.26 72.57 -4.65
C ALA A 230 -24.31 71.88 -5.55
N GLU A 231 -25.57 72.35 -5.45
CA GLU A 231 -26.55 72.38 -6.55
C GLU A 231 -25.91 72.89 -7.85
N VAL A 232 -26.23 72.29 -9.00
CA VAL A 232 -26.52 73.01 -10.26
C VAL A 232 -27.45 72.16 -11.15
N GLU A 233 -28.59 72.78 -11.49
CA GLU A 233 -29.56 72.60 -12.60
C GLU A 233 -29.56 71.35 -13.50
#